data_AF-A0A254TIT0-F1
#
_entry.id   AF-A0A254TIT0-F1
#
_cell.length_a   1.000
_cell.length_b   1.000
_cell.length_c   1.000
_cell.angle_alpha   90.00
_cell.angle_beta   90.00
_cell.angle_gamma   90.00
#
_symmetry.space_group_name_H-M   'P 1'
#
loop_
_entity.id
_entity.type
_entity.pdbx_description
1 polymer ?
#
loop_
_entity_poly.entity_id
_entity_poly.type
_entity_poly.pdbx_seq_one_letter_code
_entity_poly.pdbx_strand_id
1 'polypeptide(L)' 'MRADNALSHLYDRERCIAVLQDGSKREVWWSRDEWTFFYPGSQEPLRFEHIKEWRPASIDPH' A
#
# COMPACT_ATOMS: atom_id res chain seq x y z
N MET A 1 9.02 6.91 -11.26
CA MET A 1 7.71 7.18 -11.87
C MET A 1 7.14 5.96 -12.61
N ARG A 2 7.16 4.77 -11.96
CA ARG A 2 6.50 3.53 -12.44
C ARG A 2 5.41 3.03 -11.47
N ALA A 3 5.22 3.72 -10.34
CA ALA A 3 4.26 3.34 -9.31
C ALA A 3 2.82 3.70 -9.69
N ASP A 4 2.63 4.75 -10.50
CA ASP A 4 1.30 5.30 -10.82
C ASP A 4 0.41 4.33 -11.61
N ASN A 5 0.99 3.57 -12.55
CA ASN A 5 0.21 2.58 -13.30
C ASN A 5 -0.22 1.39 -12.42
N ALA A 6 0.64 0.91 -11.53
CA ALA A 6 0.32 -0.22 -10.67
C ALA A 6 -0.76 0.13 -9.63
N LEU A 7 -0.68 1.33 -9.02
CA LEU A 7 -1.67 1.82 -8.05
C LEU A 7 -3.04 2.08 -8.72
N SER A 8 -3.05 2.50 -9.98
CA SER A 8 -4.29 2.75 -10.74
C SER A 8 -5.16 1.51 -10.93
N HIS A 9 -4.58 0.31 -10.85
CA HIS A 9 -5.30 -0.96 -10.97
C HIS A 9 -5.83 -1.51 -9.65
N LEU A 10 -5.46 -0.90 -8.51
CA LEU A 10 -5.93 -1.33 -7.20
C LEU A 10 -7.38 -0.87 -6.98
N TYR A 11 -8.17 -1.72 -6.34
CA TYR A 11 -9.49 -1.37 -5.84
C TYR A 11 -9.37 -0.44 -4.62
N ASP A 12 -10.41 0.36 -4.38
CA ASP A 12 -10.46 1.14 -3.13
C ASP A 12 -10.55 0.20 -1.92
N ARG A 13 -9.82 0.55 -0.85
CA ARG A 13 -9.59 -0.28 0.33
C ARG A 13 -8.94 -1.62 0.03
N GLU A 14 -8.25 -1.76 -1.10
CA GLU A 14 -7.53 -2.99 -1.41
C GLU A 14 -6.37 -3.21 -0.43
N ARG A 15 -6.30 -4.42 0.10
CA ARG A 15 -5.29 -4.83 1.06
C ARG A 15 -3.95 -5.04 0.36
N CYS A 16 -2.93 -4.36 0.86
CA CYS A 16 -1.57 -4.37 0.37
C CYS A 16 -0.59 -4.70 1.50
N ILE A 17 0.58 -5.21 1.12
CA ILE A 17 1.71 -5.40 2.03
C ILE A 17 2.77 -4.37 1.65
N ALA A 18 3.07 -3.46 2.57
CA ALA A 18 4.14 -2.48 2.45
C ALA A 18 5.39 -2.95 3.21
N VAL A 19 6.55 -2.87 2.55
CA VAL A 19 7.87 -2.94 3.16
C VAL A 19 8.27 -1.51 3.49
N LEU A 20 8.47 -1.22 4.78
CA LEU A 20 8.89 0.10 5.24
C LEU A 20 10.41 0.29 5.07
N GLN A 21 10.89 1.52 5.21
CA GLN A 21 12.33 1.85 5.13
C GLN A 21 13.17 1.10 6.18
N ASP A 22 12.60 0.81 7.34
CA ASP A 22 13.23 -0.01 8.39
C ASP A 22 13.31 -1.51 8.04
N GLY A 23 12.77 -1.91 6.89
CA GLY A 23 12.70 -3.30 6.43
C GLY A 23 11.55 -4.10 7.01
N SER A 24 10.75 -3.53 7.91
CA SER A 24 9.57 -4.19 8.46
C SER A 24 8.46 -4.28 7.41
N LYS A 25 7.69 -5.37 7.45
CA LYS A 25 6.53 -5.58 6.59
C LYS A 25 5.27 -5.28 7.37
N ARG A 26 4.40 -4.44 6.82
CA ARG A 26 3.11 -4.08 7.41
C ARG A 26 2.00 -4.27 6.40
N GLU A 27 0.86 -4.76 6.88
CA GLU A 27 -0.36 -4.73 6.11
C GLU A 27 -0.90 -3.29 6.10
N VAL A 28 -1.29 -2.82 4.92
CA VAL A 28 -1.81 -1.48 4.67
C VAL A 28 -2.95 -1.55 3.66
N TRP A 29 -3.83 -0.57 3.66
CA TRP A 29 -4.98 -0.51 2.76
C TRP A 29 -4.79 0.66 1.80
N TRP A 30 -4.99 0.41 0.51
CA TRP A 30 -4.94 1.46 -0.51
C TRP A 30 -6.24 2.26 -0.49
N SER A 31 -6.16 3.59 -0.53
CA SER A 31 -7.29 4.47 -0.82
C SER A 31 -7.09 5.13 -2.16
N ARG A 32 -8.08 4.98 -3.04
CA ARG A 32 -8.06 5.61 -4.35
C ARG A 32 -8.51 7.06 -4.29
N ASP A 33 -9.43 7.39 -3.39
CA ASP A 33 -9.89 8.77 -3.15
C ASP A 33 -8.76 9.68 -2.65
N GLU A 34 -8.00 9.20 -1.67
CA GLU A 34 -6.89 9.97 -1.08
C GLU A 34 -5.54 9.69 -1.75
N TRP A 35 -5.50 8.75 -2.70
CA TRP A 35 -4.30 8.29 -3.41
C TRP A 35 -3.13 7.95 -2.47
N THR A 36 -3.43 7.25 -1.37
CA THR A 36 -2.46 6.93 -0.32
C THR A 36 -2.77 5.62 0.39
N PHE A 37 -1.83 5.13 1.20
CA PHE A 37 -1.99 3.92 2.01
C PHE A 37 -2.41 4.27 3.44
N PHE A 38 -3.14 3.38 4.10
CA PHE A 38 -3.55 3.52 5.49
C PHE A 38 -3.20 2.27 6.30
N TYR A 39 -2.90 2.44 7.58
CA TYR A 39 -2.81 1.28 8.48
C TYR A 39 -4.20 0.74 8.80
N PRO A 40 -4.37 -0.58 8.94
CA PRO A 40 -5.63 -1.18 9.36
C PRO A 40 -6.10 -0.59 10.69
N GLY A 41 -7.31 -0.01 10.69
CA GLY A 41 -7.89 0.62 11.89
C GLY A 41 -7.34 2.02 12.21
N SER A 42 -6.46 2.58 11.39
CA SER A 42 -6.03 3.98 11.49
C SER A 42 -6.65 4.83 10.39
N GLN A 43 -6.97 6.08 10.72
CA GLN A 43 -7.32 7.12 9.75
C GLN A 43 -6.08 7.95 9.34
N GLU A 44 -4.91 7.65 9.89
CA GLU A 44 -3.69 8.36 9.54
C GLU A 44 -3.09 7.81 8.24
N PRO A 45 -2.84 8.67 7.23
CA PRO A 45 -2.24 8.25 5.98
C PRO A 45 -0.77 7.90 6.17
N LEU A 46 -0.36 6.80 5.54
CA LEU A 46 1.02 6.35 5.46
C LEU A 46 1.75 7.08 4.33
N ARG A 47 2.70 7.92 4.71
CA ARG A 47 3.54 8.65 3.75
C ARG A 47 4.36 7.68 2.92
N PHE A 48 4.37 7.86 1.60
CA PHE A 48 5.16 7.04 0.67
C PHE A 48 6.66 7.05 0.98
N GLU A 49 7.19 8.11 1.59
CA GLU A 49 8.59 8.19 2.01
C GLU A 49 8.98 7.08 2.99
N HIS A 50 8.03 6.64 3.82
CA HIS A 50 8.23 5.54 4.75
C HIS A 50 8.11 4.16 4.09
N ILE A 51 7.59 4.09 2.86
CA ILE A 51 7.39 2.86 2.11
C ILE A 51 8.57 2.67 1.15
N LYS A 52 9.32 1.59 1.33
CA LYS A 52 10.39 1.18 0.44
C LYS A 52 9.86 0.42 -0.77
N GLU A 53 8.91 -0.50 -0.54
CA GLU A 53 8.26 -1.31 -1.58
C GLU A 53 6.84 -1.64 -1.11
N TRP A 54 5.92 -1.90 -2.04
CA TRP A 54 4.60 -2.43 -1.72
C TRP A 54 4.16 -3.44 -2.76
N ARG A 55 3.24 -4.34 -2.36
CA ARG A 55 2.59 -5.30 -3.26
C ARG A 55 1.14 -5.55 -2.83
N PRO A 56 0.21 -5.84 -3.75
CA PRO A 56 -1.14 -6.30 -3.39
C PRO A 56 -1.05 -7.59 -2.56
N ALA A 57 -1.85 -7.71 -1.51
CA ALA A 57 -1.93 -8.94 -0.72
C ALA A 57 -2.61 -10.07 -1.51
N SER A 58 -3.32 -9.73 -2.58
CA SER A 58 -4.04 -10.64 -3.49
C SER A 58 -3.12 -11.39 -4.47
N ILE A 59 -1.86 -10.97 -4.61
CA ILE A 59 -0.84 -11.74 -5.35
C ILE A 59 -0.37 -12.87 -4.42
N ASP A 60 -1.21 -13.90 -4.29
CA ASP A 60 -0.85 -15.17 -3.69
C ASP A 60 -0.14 -16.00 -4.78
N PRO A 61 1.17 -16.29 -4.66
CA PRO A 61 1.82 -17.26 -5.53
C PRO A 61 1.40 -18.65 -5.04
N HIS A 62 0.30 -19.17 -5.57
CA HIS A 62 0.09 -20.62 -5.64
C HIS A 62 1.00 -21.21 -6.71
#